data_AF-A0A2V6ZB61-F1
#
_entry.id   AF-A0A2V6ZB61-F1
#
_cell.length_a   1.000
_cell.length_b   1.000
_cell.length_c   1.000
_cell.angle_alpha   90.00
_cell.angle_beta   90.00
_cell.angle_gamma   90.00
#
_symmetry.space_group_name_H-M   'P 1'
#
loop_
_entity.id
_entity.type
_entity.pdbx_description
1 polymer ?
#
loop_
_entity_poly.entity_id
_entity_poly.type
_entity_poly.pdbx_seq_one_letter_code
_entity_poly.pdbx_strand_id
1 'polypeptide(L)' 'EANLREPEVTQLTWSDERLAAIKEQLRLSVRSMKAYLVDPAANVAAIDDFEKAEDLRICKWCNFRTVCRPELTQV' A
#
# COMPACT_ATOMS: atom_id res chain seq x y z
N GLU A 1 -18.18 7.75 -6.78
CA GLU A 1 -17.84 6.39 -7.25
C GLU A 1 -19.07 5.87 -7.98
N ALA A 2 -18.93 5.35 -9.20
CA ALA A 2 -20.08 4.87 -9.96
C ALA A 2 -20.30 3.40 -9.65
N ASN A 3 -21.38 3.09 -8.93
CA ASN A 3 -21.83 1.71 -8.80
C ASN A 3 -22.43 1.28 -10.15
N LEU A 4 -21.70 0.51 -10.97
CA LEU A 4 -22.19 0.07 -12.28
C LEU A 4 -23.31 -0.97 -12.21
N ARG A 5 -23.65 -1.48 -11.01
CA ARG A 5 -24.75 -2.43 -10.80
C ARG A 5 -26.10 -1.77 -10.62
N GLU A 6 -26.15 -0.52 -10.17
CA GLU A 6 -27.39 0.20 -9.90
C GLU A 6 -27.37 1.55 -10.63
N PRO A 7 -28.51 2.06 -11.11
CA PRO A 7 -28.55 3.33 -11.85
C PRO A 7 -28.23 4.57 -10.97
N GLU A 8 -27.88 4.38 -9.70
CA GLU A 8 -27.56 5.44 -8.77
C GLU A 8 -26.10 5.89 -8.89
N VAL A 9 -25.92 7.18 -9.18
CA VAL A 9 -24.61 7.84 -9.19
C VAL A 9 -24.48 8.69 -7.93
N THR A 10 -23.64 8.26 -7.00
CA THR A 10 -23.28 9.09 -5.83
C THR A 10 -22.19 10.08 -6.22
N GLN A 11 -22.54 11.36 -6.26
CA GLN A 11 -21.56 12.43 -6.35
C GLN A 11 -20.77 12.50 -5.05
N LEU A 12 -19.47 12.20 -5.14
CA LEU A 12 -18.55 12.40 -4.03
C LEU A 12 -18.05 13.84 -4.06
N THR A 13 -18.48 14.64 -3.11
CA THR A 13 -17.93 15.98 -2.88
C THR A 13 -16.76 15.89 -1.90
N TRP A 14 -15.68 16.60 -2.22
CA TRP A 14 -14.50 16.70 -1.36
C TRP A 14 -14.31 18.17 -1.00
N SER A 15 -14.28 18.46 0.29
CA SER A 15 -13.92 19.81 0.75
C SER A 15 -12.41 20.01 0.67
N ASP A 16 -11.97 21.25 0.53
CA ASP A 16 -10.55 21.59 0.49
C ASP A 16 -9.84 21.19 1.79
N GLU A 17 -10.51 21.31 2.94
CA GLU A 17 -9.98 20.88 4.23
C GLU A 17 -9.76 19.37 4.29
N ARG A 18 -10.72 18.59 3.76
CA ARG A 18 -10.60 17.12 3.68
C ARG A 18 -9.47 16.72 2.75
N LEU A 19 -9.33 17.39 1.61
CA LEU A 19 -8.23 17.15 0.69
C LEU A 19 -6.88 17.48 1.32
N ALA A 20 -6.77 18.58 2.06
CA ALA A 20 -5.55 18.97 2.77
C ALA A 20 -5.17 17.93 3.84
N ALA A 21 -6.14 17.45 4.63
CA ALA A 21 -5.92 16.42 5.64
C ALA A 21 -5.41 15.11 5.02
N ILE A 22 -6.01 14.67 3.91
CA ILE A 22 -5.58 13.45 3.19
C ILE A 22 -4.17 13.63 2.63
N LYS A 23 -3.86 14.78 2.04
CA LYS A 23 -2.52 15.08 1.53
C LYS A 23 -1.47 15.01 2.63
N GLU A 24 -1.77 15.56 3.81
CA GLU A 24 -0.84 15.49 4.94
C GLU A 24 -0.68 14.05 5.44
N GLN A 25 -1.77 13.28 5.55
CA GLN A 25 -1.70 11.87 5.91
C GLN A 25 -0.83 11.07 4.93
N LEU A 26 -1.01 11.29 3.62
CA LEU A 26 -0.20 10.66 2.58
C LEU A 26 1.27 11.07 2.70
N ARG A 27 1.56 12.36 2.94
CA ARG A 27 2.92 12.86 3.12
C ARG A 27 3.62 12.19 4.31
N LEU A 28 2.92 12.04 5.43
CA LEU A 28 3.41 11.36 6.61
C LEU A 28 3.66 9.87 6.34
N SER A 29 2.71 9.19 5.69
CA SER A 29 2.85 7.77 5.31
C SER A 29 4.04 7.53 4.40
N VAL A 30 4.20 8.34 3.34
CA VAL A 30 5.34 8.25 2.42
C VAL A 30 6.65 8.51 3.14
N ARG A 31 6.70 9.49 4.05
CA ARG A 31 7.91 9.74 4.85
C ARG A 31 8.28 8.54 5.70
N SER A 32 7.30 7.92 6.37
CA SER A 32 7.53 6.71 7.16
C SER A 32 8.02 5.56 6.29
N MET A 33 7.44 5.33 5.11
CA MET A 33 7.89 4.28 4.19
C MET A 33 9.33 4.50 3.72
N LYS A 34 9.70 5.75 3.39
CA LYS A 34 11.07 6.08 2.98
C LYS A 34 12.10 5.85 4.08
N ALA A 35 11.70 5.88 5.34
CA ALA A 35 12.62 5.61 6.45
C ALA A 35 13.09 4.14 6.52
N TYR A 36 12.37 3.21 5.87
CA TYR A 36 12.79 1.81 5.74
C TYR A 36 13.74 1.58 4.57
N LEU A 37 14.01 2.59 3.74
CA LEU A 37 14.92 2.46 2.60
C LEU A 37 16.37 2.68 3.03
N VAL A 38 17.26 1.82 2.53
CA VAL A 38 18.70 1.95 2.72
C VAL A 38 19.24 3.17 1.95
N ASP A 39 18.71 3.39 0.74
CA ASP A 39 18.95 4.61 -0.03
C ASP A 39 17.59 5.19 -0.49
N PRO A 40 17.05 6.19 0.22
CA PRO A 40 15.80 6.83 -0.15
C PRO A 40 15.86 7.64 -1.46
N ALA A 41 17.04 8.06 -1.92
CA ALA A 41 17.21 8.83 -3.15
C ALA A 41 17.21 7.91 -4.37
N ALA A 42 17.84 6.74 -4.27
CA ALA A 42 17.85 5.71 -5.30
C ALA A 42 16.67 4.72 -5.20
N ASN A 43 15.80 4.85 -4.19
CA ASN A 43 14.69 3.95 -3.90
C ASN A 43 15.13 2.48 -3.66
N VAL A 44 16.23 2.31 -2.91
CA VAL A 44 16.81 0.99 -2.61
C VAL A 44 16.35 0.51 -1.23
N ALA A 45 15.82 -0.71 -1.19
CA ALA A 45 15.39 -1.41 0.02
C ALA A 45 16.27 -2.66 0.25
N ALA A 46 16.51 -3.04 1.51
CA ALA A 46 17.06 -4.35 1.87
C ALA A 46 15.92 -5.24 2.34
N ILE A 47 15.77 -6.43 1.74
CA ILE A 47 14.64 -7.33 2.04
C ILE A 47 14.60 -7.77 3.51
N ASP A 48 15.77 -7.86 4.15
CA ASP A 48 15.90 -8.29 5.53
C ASP A 48 15.40 -7.24 6.54
N ASP A 49 15.26 -5.98 6.12
CA ASP A 49 14.74 -4.88 6.95
C ASP A 49 13.20 -4.85 6.99
N PHE A 50 12.53 -5.69 6.19
CA PHE A 50 11.08 -5.77 6.12
C PHE A 50 10.57 -7.07 6.76
N GLU A 51 9.92 -6.92 7.91
CA GLU A 51 9.29 -8.04 8.60
C GLU A 51 8.24 -8.72 7.71
N LYS A 52 8.36 -10.05 7.61
CA LYS A 52 7.40 -10.86 6.86
C LYS A 52 6.21 -11.15 7.75
N ALA A 53 5.01 -11.08 7.18
CA ALA A 53 3.80 -11.50 7.89
C ALA A 53 3.94 -12.96 8.38
N GLU A 54 3.56 -13.19 9.64
CA GLU A 54 3.54 -14.52 10.24
C GLU A 54 2.29 -15.31 9.83
N ASP A 55 1.13 -14.64 9.70
CA ASP A 55 -0.11 -15.27 9.27
C ASP A 55 -0.15 -15.45 7.74
N LEU A 56 0.21 -16.67 7.31
CA LEU A 56 0.22 -17.05 5.90
C LEU A 56 -1.15 -17.00 5.21
N ARG A 57 -2.27 -16.95 5.96
CA ARG A 57 -3.61 -16.81 5.36
C ARG A 57 -3.75 -15.48 4.62
N ILE A 58 -3.05 -14.44 5.08
CA ILE A 58 -3.02 -13.12 4.45
C ILE A 58 -2.24 -13.18 3.13
N CYS A 59 -1.20 -14.01 3.05
CA CYS A 59 -0.39 -14.16 1.84
C CYS A 59 -1.17 -14.74 0.65
N LYS A 60 -2.27 -15.47 0.87
CA LYS A 60 -3.09 -16.08 -0.20
C LYS A 60 -3.59 -15.06 -1.23
N TRP A 61 -3.87 -13.84 -0.79
CA TRP A 61 -4.42 -12.76 -1.62
C TRP A 61 -3.44 -11.60 -1.82
N CYS A 62 -2.21 -11.73 -1.33
CA CYS A 62 -1.22 -10.68 -1.43
C CYS A 62 -0.60 -10.64 -2.83
N ASN A 63 -0.73 -9.49 -3.51
CA ASN A 63 -0.14 -9.25 -4.84
C ASN A 63 1.39 -9.36 -4.86
N PHE A 64 2.04 -9.25 -3.70
CA PHE A 64 3.51 -9.25 -3.57
C PHE A 64 4.08 -10.57 -3.05
N ARG A 65 3.26 -11.63 -2.94
CA ARG A 65 3.68 -12.93 -2.39
C ARG A 65 4.92 -13.49 -3.10
N THR A 66 4.99 -13.40 -4.43
CA THR A 66 6.11 -13.90 -5.24
C THR A 66 7.44 -13.20 -4.94
N VAL A 67 7.39 -11.93 -4.50
CA VAL A 67 8.57 -11.13 -4.14
C VAL A 67 8.97 -11.39 -2.69
N CYS A 68 7.99 -11.39 -1.77
CA CYS A 68 8.22 -11.52 -0.33
C CYS A 68 8.57 -12.95 0.12
N ARG A 69 7.93 -13.94 -0.52
CA ARG A 69 7.98 -15.38 -0.18
C ARG A 69 8.11 -16.25 -1.45
N PRO A 70 9.16 -16.08 -2.27
CA PRO A 70 9.34 -16.84 -3.51
C PRO A 70 9.34 -18.37 -3.29
N GLU A 71 9.77 -18.83 -2.11
CA GLU A 71 9.78 -20.23 -1.68
C GLU A 71 8.38 -20.85 -1.58
N LEU A 72 7.33 -20.05 -1.35
CA LEU A 72 5.95 -20.55 -1.23
C LEU A 72 5.24 -20.65 -2.58
N THR A 73 5.81 -20.08 -3.64
CA THR A 73 5.19 -19.99 -4.98
C THR A 73 5.71 -21.02 -5.97
N GLN A 74 6.66 -21.87 -5.57
CA GLN A 74 7.15 -22.99 -6.37
C GLN A 74 6.19 -24.17 -6.23
N VAL A 75 5.20 -24.24 -7.12
CA VAL A 75 4.41 -25.44 -7.42
C VAL A 75 4.47 -25.65 -8.93
#